data_AF-A0A524MN58-F1
#
_entry.id   AF-A0A524MN58-F1
#
_cell.length_a   1.000
_cell.length_b   1.000
_cell.length_c   1.000
_cell.angle_alpha   90.00
_cell.angle_beta   90.00
_cell.angle_gamma   90.00
#
_symmetry.space_group_name_H-M   'P 1'
#
loop_
_entity.id
_entity.type
_entity.pdbx_description
1 polymer ?
#
loop_
_entity_poly.entity_id
_entity_poly.type
_entity_poly.pdbx_seq_one_letter_code
_entity_poly.pdbx_strand_id
1 'polypeptide(L)'
;MARLMDDVGHRAMNGYERYIGILKGEPVDYLPRTPILMQYAAEHIGSDYAAFASDFRVLTTANEACAKEFGIDQLSCISDPYRETHGFGSTIEYVKDGPPRSSHPLEGTKDLSVLAKPDPMRSDRMRDRINAAEAYRQNYRGEYSILGWIEGPAAEAADLRGVTTFLMDLLDDEIFAGDLMDLCVEVGIAFARAQIDAGVDTVG
;
A
#
# COMPACT_ATOMS: atom_id res chain seq x y z
N MET A 1 37.80 0.39 -40.91
CA MET A 1 36.54 -0.34 -41.05
C MET A 1 35.63 0.06 -39.90
N ALA A 2 34.72 1.00 -40.16
CA ALA A 2 33.68 1.39 -39.23
C ALA A 2 32.76 0.17 -38.99
N ARG A 3 32.69 -0.32 -37.74
CA ARG A 3 31.55 -1.12 -37.32
C ARG A 3 30.45 -0.14 -36.96
N LEU A 4 29.46 -0.07 -37.83
CA LEU A 4 28.11 0.37 -37.52
C LEU A 4 27.71 -0.23 -36.16
N MET A 5 27.70 0.60 -35.13
CA MET A 5 26.86 0.32 -33.97
C MET A 5 25.45 0.54 -34.48
N ASP A 6 24.71 -0.55 -34.57
CA ASP A 6 23.29 -0.53 -34.88
C ASP A 6 22.62 0.46 -33.93
N ASP A 7 22.08 1.52 -34.51
CA ASP A 7 21.09 2.40 -33.91
C ASP A 7 19.82 1.59 -33.73
N VAL A 8 19.84 0.68 -32.73
CA VAL A 8 18.62 0.05 -32.23
C VAL A 8 17.90 1.15 -31.49
N GLY A 9 17.10 1.94 -32.23
CA GLY A 9 16.25 2.97 -31.68
C GLY A 9 15.42 2.36 -30.56
N HIS A 10 15.87 2.54 -29.32
CA HIS A 10 15.24 1.93 -28.17
C HIS A 10 13.91 2.65 -28.01
N ARG A 11 12.81 1.92 -28.27
CA ARG A 11 11.46 2.44 -28.10
C ARG A 11 11.36 3.00 -26.68
N ALA A 12 10.99 4.28 -26.55
CA ALA A 12 10.68 4.87 -25.26
C ALA A 12 9.56 4.05 -24.61
N MET A 13 9.82 3.51 -23.41
CA MET A 13 8.86 2.70 -22.66
C MET A 13 7.97 3.61 -21.82
N ASN A 14 6.78 3.14 -21.41
CA ASN A 14 6.02 3.81 -20.35
C ASN A 14 6.32 3.21 -18.96
N GLY A 15 5.71 3.76 -17.91
CA GLY A 15 5.99 3.32 -16.55
C GLY A 15 5.60 1.87 -16.29
N TYR A 16 4.47 1.43 -16.86
CA TYR A 16 4.05 0.03 -16.80
C TYR A 16 5.04 -0.91 -17.50
N GLU A 17 5.45 -0.59 -18.73
CA GLU A 17 6.40 -1.38 -19.52
C GLU A 17 7.74 -1.53 -18.79
N ARG A 18 8.28 -0.44 -18.22
CA ARG A 18 9.51 -0.49 -17.41
C ARG A 18 9.36 -1.38 -16.18
N TYR A 19 8.30 -1.19 -15.42
CA TYR A 19 8.09 -1.91 -14.18
C TYR A 19 7.97 -3.42 -14.41
N ILE A 20 7.13 -3.83 -15.36
CA ILE A 20 6.94 -5.24 -15.71
C ILE A 20 8.21 -5.84 -16.32
N GLY A 21 8.93 -5.08 -17.16
CA GLY A 21 10.20 -5.51 -17.73
C GLY A 21 11.22 -5.88 -16.65
N ILE A 22 11.39 -5.01 -15.64
CA ILE A 22 12.29 -5.28 -14.50
C ILE A 22 11.87 -6.53 -13.73
N LEU A 23 10.59 -6.72 -13.42
CA LEU A 23 10.11 -7.91 -12.70
C LEU A 23 10.38 -9.22 -13.47
N LYS A 24 10.39 -9.16 -14.81
CA LYS A 24 10.68 -10.32 -15.68
C LYS A 24 12.16 -10.50 -15.99
N GLY A 25 13.03 -9.60 -15.55
CA GLY A 25 14.45 -9.58 -15.94
C GLY A 25 14.66 -9.25 -17.43
N GLU A 26 13.72 -8.54 -18.04
CA GLU A 26 13.79 -8.06 -19.42
C GLU A 26 14.53 -6.71 -19.47
N PRO A 27 15.26 -6.41 -20.56
CA PRO A 27 15.88 -5.08 -20.74
C PRO A 27 14.84 -3.96 -20.76
N VAL A 28 15.16 -2.83 -20.12
CA VAL A 28 14.35 -1.60 -20.12
C VAL A 28 15.19 -0.40 -20.55
N ASP A 29 14.56 0.68 -20.99
CA ASP A 29 15.25 1.92 -21.38
C ASP A 29 16.01 2.56 -20.19
N TYR A 30 15.39 2.57 -19.01
CA TYR A 30 16.02 2.87 -17.71
C TYR A 30 15.19 2.29 -16.55
N LEU A 31 15.76 2.27 -15.34
CA LEU A 31 15.07 1.71 -14.15
C LEU A 31 13.81 2.51 -13.77
N PRO A 32 12.69 1.84 -13.46
CA PRO A 32 11.45 2.51 -13.07
C PRO A 32 11.64 3.28 -11.76
N ARG A 33 11.07 4.48 -11.71
CA ARG A 33 11.07 5.35 -10.53
C ARG A 33 9.82 5.07 -9.72
N THR A 34 9.98 4.45 -8.55
CA THR A 34 8.86 4.01 -7.69
C THR A 34 9.00 4.52 -6.24
N PRO A 35 9.06 5.84 -5.99
CA PRO A 35 9.14 6.38 -4.64
C PRO A 35 7.80 6.25 -3.89
N ILE A 36 7.86 6.15 -2.56
CA ILE A 36 6.70 6.31 -1.68
C ILE A 36 6.65 7.76 -1.21
N LEU A 37 5.60 8.51 -1.61
CA LEU A 37 5.51 9.96 -1.38
C LEU A 37 4.65 10.35 -0.16
N MET A 38 3.49 9.71 -0.01
CA MET A 38 2.51 9.95 1.06
C MET A 38 2.25 11.45 1.32
N GLN A 39 2.63 11.98 2.48
CA GLN A 39 2.42 13.38 2.87
C GLN A 39 2.88 14.38 1.81
N TYR A 40 4.05 14.16 1.19
CA TYR A 40 4.55 15.08 0.18
C TYR A 40 3.59 15.20 -1.02
N ALA A 41 2.99 14.08 -1.47
CA ALA A 41 2.06 14.12 -2.59
C ALA A 41 0.79 14.90 -2.25
N ALA A 42 0.32 14.81 -1.00
CA ALA A 42 -0.83 15.57 -0.53
C ALA A 42 -0.54 17.09 -0.54
N GLU A 43 0.60 17.49 0.01
CA GLU A 43 1.04 18.89 0.05
C GLU A 43 1.27 19.45 -1.36
N HIS A 44 1.76 18.63 -2.29
CA HIS A 44 2.01 19.01 -3.68
C HIS A 44 0.75 19.52 -4.40
N ILE A 45 -0.43 18.97 -4.08
CA ILE A 45 -1.72 19.44 -4.61
C ILE A 45 -2.40 20.48 -3.72
N GLY A 46 -1.71 20.99 -2.69
CA GLY A 46 -2.26 21.94 -1.71
C GLY A 46 -3.25 21.33 -0.72
N SER A 47 -3.21 20.00 -0.54
CA SER A 47 -4.01 19.26 0.44
C SER A 47 -3.18 18.96 1.70
N ASP A 48 -3.66 18.03 2.54
CA ASP A 48 -3.02 17.61 3.78
C ASP A 48 -3.05 16.08 3.95
N TYR A 49 -2.24 15.55 4.87
CA TYR A 49 -2.04 14.11 5.00
C TYR A 49 -3.28 13.41 5.57
N ALA A 50 -4.07 14.07 6.42
CA ALA A 50 -5.36 13.55 6.89
C ALA A 50 -6.32 13.31 5.71
N ALA A 51 -6.44 14.27 4.80
CA ALA A 51 -7.28 14.12 3.61
C ALA A 51 -6.79 12.98 2.71
N PHE A 52 -5.47 12.90 2.48
CA PHE A 52 -4.84 11.82 1.71
C PHE A 52 -5.06 10.43 2.34
N ALA A 53 -4.98 10.33 3.67
CA ALA A 53 -5.17 9.08 4.41
C ALA A 53 -6.65 8.70 4.64
N SER A 54 -7.60 9.61 4.43
CA SER A 54 -9.03 9.35 4.68
C SER A 54 -9.88 9.22 3.40
N ASP A 55 -9.41 9.75 2.27
CA ASP A 55 -10.17 9.77 1.02
C ASP A 55 -9.29 9.32 -0.15
N PHE A 56 -9.64 8.18 -0.76
CA PHE A 56 -8.93 7.68 -1.94
C PHE A 56 -8.85 8.69 -3.08
N ARG A 57 -9.82 9.59 -3.24
CA ARG A 57 -9.82 10.58 -4.33
C ARG A 57 -8.71 11.60 -4.17
N VAL A 58 -8.41 11.98 -2.93
CA VAL A 58 -7.28 12.87 -2.61
C VAL A 58 -5.98 12.13 -2.89
N LEU A 59 -5.87 10.88 -2.44
CA LEU A 59 -4.71 10.03 -2.69
C LEU A 59 -4.45 9.81 -4.19
N THR A 60 -5.48 9.52 -4.97
CA THR A 60 -5.33 9.27 -6.41
C THR A 60 -4.89 10.55 -7.11
N THR A 61 -5.57 11.66 -6.85
CA THR A 61 -5.24 12.98 -7.41
C THR A 61 -3.81 13.41 -7.09
N ALA A 62 -3.37 13.22 -5.84
CA ALA A 62 -2.04 13.57 -5.36
C ALA A 62 -0.94 12.80 -6.08
N ASN A 63 -1.03 11.46 -6.09
CA ASN A 63 -0.04 10.62 -6.76
C ASN A 63 -0.04 10.82 -8.28
N GLU A 64 -1.20 11.04 -8.91
CA GLU A 64 -1.29 11.32 -10.35
C GLU A 64 -0.58 12.63 -10.73
N ALA A 65 -0.75 13.68 -9.92
CA ALA A 65 -0.08 14.95 -10.13
C ALA A 65 1.44 14.79 -10.05
N CYS A 66 1.93 14.14 -8.98
CA CYS A 66 3.36 13.86 -8.82
C CYS A 66 3.90 12.96 -9.94
N ALA A 67 3.14 11.97 -10.39
CA ALA A 67 3.59 11.07 -11.44
C ALA A 67 3.77 11.76 -12.78
N LYS A 68 2.84 12.65 -13.15
CA LYS A 68 2.93 13.46 -14.36
C LYS A 68 4.07 14.46 -14.31
N GLU A 69 4.27 15.12 -13.17
CA GLU A 69 5.25 16.20 -13.03
C GLU A 69 6.69 15.70 -12.87
N PHE A 70 6.88 14.62 -12.11
CA PHE A 70 8.21 14.10 -11.77
C PHE A 70 8.64 12.88 -12.59
N GLY A 71 7.76 12.40 -13.48
CA GLY A 71 8.01 11.19 -14.29
C GLY A 71 8.17 9.95 -13.42
N ILE A 72 7.27 9.76 -12.45
CA ILE A 72 7.20 8.55 -11.62
C ILE A 72 6.47 7.46 -12.40
N ASP A 73 6.98 6.23 -12.34
CA ASP A 73 6.50 5.13 -13.19
C ASP A 73 5.39 4.29 -12.52
N GLN A 74 5.08 4.57 -11.25
CA GLN A 74 4.12 3.80 -10.45
C GLN A 74 3.16 4.69 -9.65
N LEU A 75 1.87 4.36 -9.70
CA LEU A 75 0.81 4.97 -8.89
C LEU A 75 0.52 4.07 -7.69
N SER A 76 0.62 4.62 -6.49
CA SER A 76 0.58 3.85 -5.24
C SER A 76 -0.70 4.08 -4.44
N CYS A 77 -1.32 2.98 -3.99
CA CYS A 77 -2.48 2.99 -3.08
C CYS A 77 -2.09 3.16 -1.60
N ILE A 78 -0.78 3.20 -1.27
CA ILE A 78 -0.26 3.31 0.10
C ILE A 78 -0.70 4.62 0.75
N SER A 79 -1.12 4.57 2.01
CA SER A 79 -1.44 5.77 2.79
C SER A 79 -0.85 5.79 4.19
N ASP A 80 -1.01 4.71 4.95
CA ASP A 80 -0.72 4.56 6.38
C ASP A 80 -0.96 3.08 6.76
N PRO A 81 -0.46 2.62 7.92
CA PRO A 81 -0.48 1.19 8.25
C PRO A 81 -1.81 0.68 8.83
N TYR A 82 -2.80 1.54 9.09
CA TYR A 82 -3.97 1.15 9.89
C TYR A 82 -5.21 0.80 9.05
N ARG A 83 -5.02 0.17 7.89
CA ARG A 83 -6.13 -0.20 7.00
C ARG A 83 -6.79 -1.49 7.47
N GLU A 84 -6.02 -2.55 7.59
CA GLU A 84 -6.42 -3.82 8.19
C GLU A 84 -6.74 -3.64 9.67
N THR A 85 -5.92 -2.86 10.41
CA THR A 85 -6.11 -2.62 11.86
C THR A 85 -7.47 -2.03 12.19
N HIS A 86 -7.96 -1.09 11.37
CA HIS A 86 -9.32 -0.58 11.49
C HIS A 86 -10.36 -1.66 11.20
N GLY A 87 -10.13 -2.49 10.19
CA GLY A 87 -10.99 -3.65 9.91
C GLY A 87 -11.08 -4.63 11.08
N PHE A 88 -10.02 -4.76 11.88
CA PHE A 88 -9.98 -5.56 13.09
C PHE A 88 -10.67 -4.90 14.30
N GLY A 89 -11.12 -3.64 14.14
CA GLY A 89 -11.90 -2.92 15.14
C GLY A 89 -11.16 -1.76 15.82
N SER A 90 -10.01 -1.32 15.31
CA SER A 90 -9.36 -0.12 15.84
C SER A 90 -10.13 1.16 15.48
N THR A 91 -9.96 2.19 16.32
CA THR A 91 -10.41 3.56 16.03
C THR A 91 -9.24 4.36 15.49
N ILE A 92 -9.49 5.13 14.43
CA ILE A 92 -8.48 5.96 13.76
C ILE A 92 -8.71 7.44 14.03
N GLU A 93 -7.68 8.13 14.50
CA GLU A 93 -7.62 9.58 14.62
C GLU A 93 -6.77 10.14 13.47
N TYR A 94 -7.35 10.98 12.61
CA TYR A 94 -6.61 11.64 11.56
C TYR A 94 -5.94 12.92 12.06
N VAL A 95 -4.63 13.04 11.81
CA VAL A 95 -3.84 14.23 12.13
C VAL A 95 -3.61 15.00 10.84
N LYS A 96 -3.94 16.30 10.82
CA LYS A 96 -3.95 17.11 9.59
C LYS A 96 -2.67 16.96 8.76
N ASP A 97 -1.52 17.31 9.35
CA ASP A 97 -0.22 17.31 8.67
C ASP A 97 0.69 16.21 9.25
N GLY A 98 0.14 15.01 9.47
CA GLY A 98 0.86 13.88 10.04
C GLY A 98 0.17 12.54 9.83
N PRO A 99 0.86 11.42 10.09
CA PRO A 99 0.25 10.10 9.97
C PRO A 99 -0.94 9.97 10.93
N PRO A 100 -1.96 9.16 10.58
CA PRO A 100 -3.03 8.83 11.50
C PRO A 100 -2.50 8.18 12.79
N ARG A 101 -3.30 8.19 13.84
CA ARG A 101 -3.09 7.41 15.06
C ARG A 101 -4.16 6.34 15.16
N SER A 102 -3.81 5.19 15.72
CA SER A 102 -4.73 4.07 15.92
C SER A 102 -4.78 3.70 17.40
N SER A 103 -5.94 3.24 17.86
CA SER A 103 -6.02 2.40 19.06
C SER A 103 -5.45 1.00 18.76
N HIS A 104 -5.11 0.25 19.81
CA HIS A 104 -4.60 -1.12 19.71
C HIS A 104 -5.59 -2.09 20.37
N PRO A 105 -6.45 -2.79 19.60
CA PRO A 105 -7.52 -3.64 20.16
C PRO A 105 -7.05 -4.72 21.16
N LEU A 106 -5.79 -5.16 21.04
CA LEU A 106 -5.16 -6.16 21.91
C LEU A 106 -4.21 -5.58 22.96
N GLU A 107 -4.16 -4.26 23.16
CA GLU A 107 -3.20 -3.61 24.09
C GLU A 107 -3.23 -4.24 25.50
N GLY A 108 -4.44 -4.50 26.01
CA GLY A 108 -4.66 -5.03 27.36
C GLY A 108 -4.99 -6.52 27.42
N THR A 109 -5.04 -7.24 26.30
CA THR A 109 -5.51 -8.63 26.27
C THR A 109 -4.87 -9.45 25.15
N LYS A 110 -4.60 -10.74 25.42
CA LYS A 110 -4.19 -11.73 24.40
C LYS A 110 -5.36 -12.51 23.82
N ASP A 111 -6.59 -12.18 24.22
CA ASP A 111 -7.80 -12.82 23.71
C ASP A 111 -8.09 -12.35 22.28
N LEU A 112 -7.67 -13.13 21.28
CA LEU A 112 -7.89 -12.84 19.87
C LEU A 112 -9.38 -12.77 19.50
N SER A 113 -10.29 -13.31 20.32
CA SER A 113 -11.73 -13.30 20.02
C SER A 113 -12.37 -11.91 20.11
N VAL A 114 -11.67 -10.93 20.70
CA VAL A 114 -12.12 -9.53 20.74
C VAL A 114 -11.98 -8.82 19.39
N LEU A 115 -11.16 -9.36 18.49
CA LEU A 115 -10.95 -8.79 17.17
C LEU A 115 -12.17 -9.00 16.28
N ALA A 116 -12.53 -7.96 15.52
CA ALA A 116 -13.45 -8.12 14.41
C ALA A 116 -12.81 -8.99 13.31
N LYS A 117 -13.64 -9.54 12.41
CA LYS A 117 -13.17 -10.27 11.23
C LYS A 117 -13.28 -9.35 10.01
N PRO A 118 -12.18 -8.78 9.52
CA PRO A 118 -12.22 -7.82 8.42
C PRO A 118 -12.70 -8.50 7.14
N ASP A 119 -13.55 -7.81 6.38
CA ASP A 119 -13.89 -8.16 4.99
C ASP A 119 -13.44 -6.98 4.12
N PRO A 120 -12.46 -7.15 3.21
CA PRO A 120 -11.94 -6.06 2.39
C PRO A 120 -13.00 -5.24 1.66
N MET A 121 -14.11 -5.85 1.26
CA MET A 121 -15.18 -5.20 0.51
C MET A 121 -16.18 -4.44 1.39
N ARG A 122 -16.15 -4.67 2.70
CA ARG A 122 -17.10 -4.11 3.69
C ARG A 122 -16.43 -3.25 4.76
N SER A 123 -15.16 -3.46 5.04
CA SER A 123 -14.35 -2.63 5.94
C SER A 123 -14.08 -1.29 5.28
N ASP A 124 -14.62 -0.20 5.84
CA ASP A 124 -14.59 1.14 5.22
C ASP A 124 -13.21 1.55 4.69
N ARG A 125 -12.18 1.46 5.54
CA ARG A 125 -10.81 1.87 5.19
C ARG A 125 -10.12 0.93 4.19
N MET A 126 -10.42 -0.36 4.19
CA MET A 126 -9.89 -1.32 3.21
C MET A 126 -10.59 -1.13 1.86
N ARG A 127 -11.91 -0.96 1.87
CA ARG A 127 -12.71 -0.69 0.68
C ARG A 127 -12.30 0.60 0.00
N ASP A 128 -11.99 1.63 0.78
CA ASP A 128 -11.42 2.89 0.29
C ASP A 128 -10.12 2.67 -0.53
N ARG A 129 -9.23 1.76 -0.11
CA ARG A 129 -8.02 1.41 -0.90
C ARG A 129 -8.34 0.66 -2.19
N ILE A 130 -9.32 -0.23 -2.15
CA ILE A 130 -9.80 -0.95 -3.35
C ILE A 130 -10.36 0.05 -4.36
N ASN A 131 -11.12 1.05 -3.90
CA ASN A 131 -11.64 2.12 -4.77
C ASN A 131 -10.49 2.93 -5.41
N ALA A 132 -9.36 3.14 -4.71
CA ALA A 132 -8.16 3.76 -5.29
C ALA A 132 -7.61 2.93 -6.46
N ALA A 133 -7.47 1.62 -6.26
CA ALA A 133 -7.00 0.70 -7.29
C ALA A 133 -7.93 0.68 -8.51
N GLU A 134 -9.25 0.62 -8.30
CA GLU A 134 -10.25 0.69 -9.37
C GLU A 134 -10.14 2.00 -10.16
N ALA A 135 -9.98 3.13 -9.46
CA ALA A 135 -9.82 4.44 -10.09
C ALA A 135 -8.53 4.53 -10.93
N TYR A 136 -7.40 4.04 -10.40
CA TYR A 136 -6.17 3.98 -11.17
C TYR A 136 -6.29 3.07 -12.39
N ARG A 137 -6.88 1.87 -12.25
CA ARG A 137 -7.08 0.96 -13.37
C ARG A 137 -7.94 1.60 -14.46
N GLN A 138 -9.03 2.25 -14.08
CA GLN A 138 -9.93 2.88 -15.04
C GLN A 138 -9.22 3.95 -15.88
N ASN A 139 -8.30 4.70 -15.29
CA ASN A 139 -7.70 5.87 -15.91
C ASN A 139 -6.31 5.62 -16.52
N TYR A 140 -5.53 4.65 -15.99
CA TYR A 140 -4.09 4.55 -16.24
C TYR A 140 -3.57 3.14 -16.52
N ARG A 141 -4.46 2.13 -16.65
CA ARG A 141 -4.05 0.75 -16.91
C ARG A 141 -3.16 0.67 -18.16
N GLY A 142 -1.98 0.11 -17.99
CA GLY A 142 -1.00 -0.09 -19.07
C GLY A 142 -0.15 1.13 -19.39
N GLU A 143 -0.32 2.25 -18.66
CA GLU A 143 0.52 3.45 -18.76
C GLU A 143 1.49 3.56 -17.57
N TYR A 144 0.95 3.42 -16.36
CA TYR A 144 1.70 3.36 -15.10
C TYR A 144 1.55 1.97 -14.48
N SER A 145 2.56 1.53 -13.72
CA SER A 145 2.38 0.42 -12.77
C SER A 145 1.44 0.86 -11.65
N ILE A 146 0.52 0.00 -11.23
CA ILE A 146 -0.39 0.27 -10.11
C ILE A 146 0.03 -0.60 -8.91
N LEU A 147 0.37 0.04 -7.80
CA LEU A 147 0.79 -0.61 -6.56
C LEU A 147 -0.33 -0.65 -5.53
N GLY A 148 -0.77 -1.85 -5.18
CA GLY A 148 -1.52 -2.13 -3.96
C GLY A 148 -0.58 -2.28 -2.76
N TRP A 149 -1.15 -2.40 -1.56
CA TRP A 149 -0.38 -2.53 -0.33
C TRP A 149 -1.15 -3.30 0.73
N ILE A 150 -0.45 -4.16 1.46
CA ILE A 150 -0.94 -4.76 2.71
C ILE A 150 0.11 -4.59 3.79
N GLU A 151 -0.31 -4.68 5.05
CA GLU A 151 0.65 -4.70 6.13
C GLU A 151 1.30 -6.07 6.29
N GLY A 152 2.62 -6.06 6.53
CA GLY A 152 3.34 -7.27 6.88
C GLY A 152 2.85 -7.82 8.22
N PRO A 153 2.83 -9.15 8.42
CA PRO A 153 2.14 -9.75 9.57
C PRO A 153 2.70 -9.31 10.93
N ALA A 154 4.01 -9.08 11.04
CA ALA A 154 4.61 -8.58 12.27
C ALA A 154 4.29 -7.09 12.52
N ALA A 155 4.14 -6.29 11.45
CA ALA A 155 3.77 -4.88 11.56
C ALA A 155 2.28 -4.76 11.97
N GLU A 156 1.39 -5.48 11.29
CA GLU A 156 -0.03 -5.50 11.63
C GLU A 156 -0.27 -6.06 13.04
N ALA A 157 0.44 -7.12 13.44
CA ALA A 157 0.37 -7.64 14.80
C ALA A 157 0.80 -6.58 15.84
N ALA A 158 1.84 -5.81 15.54
CA ALA A 158 2.27 -4.69 16.37
C ALA A 158 1.24 -3.55 16.41
N ASP A 159 0.52 -3.29 15.31
CA ASP A 159 -0.57 -2.31 15.26
C ASP A 159 -1.81 -2.76 16.03
N LEU A 160 -2.05 -4.07 16.13
CA LEU A 160 -3.15 -4.60 16.95
C LEU A 160 -2.81 -4.64 18.43
N ARG A 161 -1.57 -4.98 18.77
CA ARG A 161 -1.11 -5.30 20.13
C ARG A 161 -0.40 -4.14 20.84
N GLY A 162 0.09 -3.18 20.06
CA GLY A 162 1.07 -2.19 20.49
C GLY A 162 2.50 -2.72 20.31
N VAL A 163 3.34 -1.93 19.63
CA VAL A 163 4.71 -2.33 19.20
C VAL A 163 5.55 -2.91 20.35
N THR A 164 5.65 -2.19 21.47
CA THR A 164 6.47 -2.64 22.60
C THR A 164 5.98 -3.96 23.16
N THR A 165 4.66 -4.11 23.33
CA THR A 165 4.05 -5.32 23.89
C THR A 165 4.23 -6.51 22.95
N PHE A 166 4.02 -6.31 21.64
CA PHE A 166 4.23 -7.37 20.65
C PHE A 166 5.69 -7.83 20.59
N LEU A 167 6.65 -6.89 20.65
CA LEU A 167 8.07 -7.23 20.68
C LEU A 167 8.46 -8.04 21.92
N MET A 168 7.82 -7.80 23.08
CA MET A 168 8.00 -8.63 24.26
C MET A 168 7.32 -10.00 24.09
N ASP A 169 6.14 -10.05 23.48
CA ASP A 169 5.44 -11.31 23.21
C ASP A 169 6.24 -12.24 22.28
N LEU A 170 7.02 -11.71 21.33
CA LEU A 170 7.94 -12.52 20.51
C LEU A 170 9.00 -13.26 21.33
N LEU A 171 9.32 -12.79 22.54
CA LEU A 171 10.30 -13.40 23.44
C LEU A 171 9.63 -14.30 24.48
N ASP A 172 8.51 -13.83 25.05
CA ASP A 172 7.88 -14.45 26.22
C ASP A 172 6.77 -15.43 25.85
N ASP A 173 6.18 -15.31 24.65
CA ASP A 173 5.00 -16.07 24.22
C ASP A 173 4.95 -16.20 22.69
N GLU A 174 5.90 -16.97 22.17
CA GLU A 174 6.09 -17.22 20.74
C GLU A 174 4.81 -17.78 20.07
N ILE A 175 4.01 -18.56 20.82
CA ILE A 175 2.80 -19.19 20.33
C ILE A 175 1.74 -18.12 20.07
N PHE A 176 1.45 -17.25 21.05
CA PHE A 176 0.51 -16.14 20.85
C PHE A 176 0.96 -15.22 19.72
N ALA A 177 2.25 -14.87 19.66
CA ALA A 177 2.77 -14.00 18.61
C ALA A 177 2.63 -14.65 17.22
N GLY A 178 2.88 -15.95 17.11
CA GLY A 178 2.64 -16.74 15.91
C GLY A 178 1.17 -16.75 15.50
N ASP A 179 0.26 -17.09 16.41
CA ASP A 179 -1.19 -17.13 16.16
C ASP A 179 -1.73 -15.76 15.72
N LEU A 180 -1.26 -14.67 16.33
CA LEU A 180 -1.63 -13.31 15.92
C LEU A 180 -1.10 -12.97 14.52
N MET A 181 0.15 -13.31 14.21
CA MET A 181 0.72 -13.09 12.87
C MET A 181 0.00 -13.93 11.81
N ASP A 182 -0.37 -15.17 12.10
CA ASP A 182 -1.13 -16.04 11.20
C ASP A 182 -2.50 -15.43 10.86
N LEU A 183 -3.18 -14.83 11.85
CA LEU A 183 -4.41 -14.09 11.62
C LEU A 183 -4.19 -12.86 10.71
N CYS A 184 -3.09 -12.13 10.91
CA CYS A 184 -2.73 -11.00 10.05
C CYS A 184 -2.43 -11.45 8.61
N VAL A 185 -1.73 -12.58 8.42
CA VAL A 185 -1.48 -13.18 7.10
C VAL A 185 -2.80 -13.53 6.39
N GLU A 186 -3.75 -14.17 7.09
CA GLU A 186 -5.04 -14.55 6.50
C GLU A 186 -5.77 -13.32 5.93
N VAL A 187 -5.87 -12.25 6.72
CA VAL A 187 -6.52 -11.00 6.31
C VAL A 187 -5.73 -10.28 5.21
N GLY A 188 -4.41 -10.20 5.34
CA GLY A 188 -3.54 -9.60 4.32
C GLY A 188 -3.67 -10.29 2.97
N ILE A 189 -3.72 -11.62 2.93
CA ILE A 189 -3.94 -12.38 1.68
C ILE A 189 -5.32 -12.07 1.08
N ALA A 190 -6.38 -12.03 1.90
CA ALA A 190 -7.72 -11.70 1.42
C ALA A 190 -7.77 -10.28 0.85
N PHE A 191 -7.11 -9.33 1.49
CA PHE A 191 -7.05 -7.95 1.04
C PHE A 191 -6.22 -7.77 -0.24
N ALA A 192 -5.04 -8.41 -0.31
CA ALA A 192 -4.20 -8.41 -1.50
C ALA A 192 -4.95 -8.96 -2.71
N ARG A 193 -5.72 -10.06 -2.55
CA ARG A 193 -6.56 -10.61 -3.62
C ARG A 193 -7.61 -9.61 -4.09
N ALA A 194 -8.30 -8.94 -3.17
CA ALA A 194 -9.29 -7.94 -3.54
C ALA A 194 -8.67 -6.74 -4.30
N GLN A 195 -7.46 -6.33 -3.94
CA GLN A 195 -6.72 -5.30 -4.67
C GLN A 195 -6.28 -5.77 -6.06
N ILE A 196 -5.81 -7.02 -6.20
CA ILE A 196 -5.48 -7.63 -7.50
C ILE A 196 -6.70 -7.70 -8.41
N ASP A 197 -7.85 -8.11 -7.88
CA ASP A 197 -9.12 -8.16 -8.63
C ASP A 197 -9.55 -6.75 -9.09
N ALA A 198 -9.35 -5.74 -8.23
CA ALA A 198 -9.53 -4.33 -8.56
C ALA A 198 -8.56 -3.82 -9.62
N GLY A 199 -7.40 -4.45 -9.77
CA GLY A 199 -6.47 -4.31 -10.89
C GLY A 199 -5.17 -3.61 -10.58
N VAL A 200 -4.64 -3.79 -9.36
CA VAL A 200 -3.23 -3.49 -9.08
C VAL A 200 -2.32 -4.50 -9.80
N ASP A 201 -1.14 -4.06 -10.24
CA ASP A 201 -0.16 -4.91 -10.93
C ASP A 201 0.75 -5.64 -9.94
N THR A 202 0.93 -5.08 -8.75
CA THR A 202 1.73 -5.65 -7.66
C THR A 202 1.15 -5.18 -6.33
N VAL A 203 1.30 -6.02 -5.30
CA VAL A 203 1.00 -5.67 -3.91
C VAL A 203 2.32 -5.68 -3.16
N GLY A 204 2.65 -4.54 -2.56
CA GLY A 204 3.79 -4.40 -1.66
C GLY A 204 3.52 -4.98 -0.29
#